data_AF-A0A4R1HZ81-F1
#
_entry.id   AF-A0A4R1HZ81-F1
#
_cell.length_a   1.000
_cell.length_b   1.000
_cell.length_c   1.000
_cell.angle_alpha   90.00
_cell.angle_beta   90.00
_cell.angle_gamma   90.00
#
_symmetry.space_group_name_H-M   'P 1'
#
loop_
_entity.id
_entity.type
_entity.pdbx_description
1 polymer ?
#
loop_
_entity_poly.entity_id
_entity_poly.type
_entity_poly.pdbx_seq_one_letter_code
_entity_poly.pdbx_strand_id
1 'polypeptide(L)'
;MDAMGTALIYVLVLAVVAGVVFVAAAAVFGRGEELAPLAPDATPTRLPSVEVKGSDVRGLRFQQVLRGYRMIEVDWALERLAGELDRVQTDRRELAERVARLETTIARMRSEGPNGG
;
A
#
# COMPACT_ATOMS: atom_id res chain seq x y z
N MET A 1 17.21 59.57 12.00
CA MET A 1 16.99 58.43 11.09
C MET A 1 15.58 58.59 10.56
N ASP A 2 15.44 58.86 9.27
CA ASP A 2 14.11 59.02 8.66
C ASP A 2 13.31 57.72 8.81
N ALA A 3 11.98 57.82 8.90
CA ALA A 3 11.10 56.66 9.04
C ALA A 3 11.39 55.57 7.98
N MET A 4 11.81 55.99 6.78
CA MET A 4 12.25 55.13 5.69
C MET A 4 13.54 54.35 6.02
N GLY A 5 14.53 54.99 6.64
CA GLY A 5 15.79 54.33 7.02
C GLY A 5 15.58 53.27 8.10
N THR A 6 14.72 53.56 9.08
CA THR A 6 14.34 52.59 10.11
C THR A 6 13.55 51.42 9.52
N ALA A 7 12.62 51.68 8.59
CA ALA A 7 11.86 50.64 7.89
C ALA A 7 12.77 49.69 7.09
N LEU A 8 13.76 50.23 6.37
CA LEU A 8 14.74 49.42 5.63
C LEU A 8 15.56 48.52 6.57
N ILE A 9 15.97 49.02 7.73
CA ILE A 9 16.69 48.23 8.74
C ILE A 9 15.80 47.09 9.26
N TYR A 10 14.52 47.34 9.55
CA TYR A 10 13.60 46.29 9.98
C TYR A 10 13.40 45.21 8.93
N VAL A 11 13.24 45.58 7.66
CA VAL A 11 13.11 44.62 6.55
C VAL A 11 14.36 43.78 6.41
N LEU A 12 15.55 44.40 6.50
CA LEU A 12 16.82 43.69 6.44
C LEU A 12 16.96 42.69 7.60
N VAL A 13 16.65 43.12 8.83
CA VAL A 13 16.68 42.24 10.02
C VAL A 13 15.70 41.09 9.86
N LEU A 14 14.47 41.35 9.40
CA LEU A 14 13.47 40.31 9.17
C LEU A 14 13.94 39.30 8.12
N ALA A 15 14.54 39.76 7.03
CA ALA A 15 15.08 38.91 5.98
C ALA A 15 16.22 38.01 6.50
N VAL A 16 17.10 38.56 7.35
CA VAL A 16 18.16 37.78 8.00
C VAL A 16 17.57 36.74 8.94
N VAL A 17 16.61 37.11 9.80
CA VAL A 17 15.94 36.18 10.71
C VAL A 17 15.24 35.07 9.94
N ALA A 18 14.48 35.41 8.89
CA ALA A 18 13.83 34.44 8.01
C ALA A 18 14.85 33.49 7.35
N GLY A 19 15.97 34.02 6.88
CA GLY A 19 17.07 33.22 6.32
C GLY A 19 17.68 32.26 7.35
N VAL A 20 17.93 32.72 8.57
CA VAL A 20 18.45 31.88 9.66
C VAL A 20 17.46 30.79 10.04
N VAL A 21 16.18 31.13 10.20
CA VAL A 21 15.11 30.15 10.48
C VAL A 21 15.00 29.14 9.33
N PHE A 22 15.08 29.59 8.08
CA PHE A 22 15.06 28.71 6.91
C PHE A 22 16.26 27.77 6.88
N VAL A 23 17.48 28.25 7.16
CA VAL A 23 18.68 27.42 7.23
C VAL A 23 18.60 26.43 8.40
N ALA A 24 18.12 26.87 9.56
CA ALA A 24 17.91 26.02 10.73
C ALA A 24 16.86 24.94 10.43
N ALA A 25 15.73 25.31 9.82
CA ALA A 25 14.71 24.38 9.37
C ALA A 25 15.28 23.41 8.33
N ALA A 26 16.00 23.89 7.30
CA ALA A 26 16.61 23.03 6.29
C ALA A 26 17.70 22.10 6.86
N ALA A 27 18.37 22.51 7.94
CA ALA A 27 19.32 21.65 8.67
C ALA A 27 18.61 20.61 9.55
N VAL A 28 17.52 21.00 10.21
CA VAL A 28 16.69 20.11 11.06
C VAL A 28 15.89 19.11 10.22
N PHE A 29 15.26 19.58 9.15
CA PHE A 29 14.47 18.77 8.21
C PHE A 29 15.32 18.09 7.15
N GLY A 30 16.60 18.47 7.03
CA GLY A 30 17.54 17.90 6.08
C GLY A 30 17.28 18.37 4.65
N ARG A 31 18.35 18.78 3.96
CA ARG A 31 18.42 18.82 2.50
C ARG A 31 18.02 17.41 2.02
N GLY A 32 16.98 17.28 1.20
CA GLY A 32 16.30 16.01 0.87
C GLY A 32 17.15 14.92 0.20
N GLU A 33 18.17 14.43 0.88
CA GLU A 33 18.95 13.22 0.62
C GLU A 33 18.99 12.43 1.93
N GLU A 34 18.48 11.20 1.87
CA GLU A 34 18.54 10.18 2.93
C GLU A 34 17.84 10.54 4.25
N LEU A 35 16.50 10.49 4.22
CA LEU A 35 15.85 9.70 5.26
C LEU A 35 16.49 8.31 5.16
N ALA A 36 17.36 7.97 6.11
CA ALA A 36 17.96 6.65 6.22
C ALA A 36 16.88 5.61 5.88
N PRO A 37 17.14 4.67 4.94
CA PRO A 37 16.16 3.66 4.56
C PRO A 37 15.56 3.12 5.84
N LEU A 38 14.26 3.37 6.07
CA LEU A 38 13.57 2.75 7.19
C LEU A 38 13.90 1.28 7.08
N ALA A 39 14.46 0.71 8.16
CA ALA A 39 14.87 -0.67 8.21
C ALA A 39 13.80 -1.52 7.51
N PRO A 40 14.17 -2.39 6.55
CA PRO A 40 13.22 -3.17 5.75
C PRO A 40 12.13 -3.87 6.59
N ASP A 41 12.47 -4.14 7.85
CA ASP A 41 11.66 -4.81 8.86
C ASP A 41 10.50 -3.97 9.42
N ALA A 42 10.43 -2.67 9.12
CA ALA A 42 9.41 -1.74 9.62
C ALA A 42 8.40 -1.29 8.56
N THR A 43 8.39 -1.92 7.38
CA THR A 43 7.37 -1.62 6.37
C THR A 43 6.11 -2.44 6.66
N PRO A 44 4.94 -1.82 6.90
CA PRO A 44 3.67 -2.53 7.09
C PRO A 44 3.18 -3.27 5.83
N THR A 45 3.96 -3.31 4.76
CA THR A 45 3.78 -4.15 3.57
C THR A 45 4.09 -5.62 3.88
N ARG A 46 3.30 -6.22 4.78
CA ARG A 46 3.28 -7.68 4.93
C ARG A 46 2.00 -8.22 4.36
N LEU A 47 2.13 -8.91 3.24
CA LEU A 47 1.11 -9.86 2.81
C LEU A 47 1.09 -11.04 3.81
N PRO A 48 -0.08 -11.64 4.05
CA PRO A 48 -0.18 -12.84 4.87
C PRO A 48 0.75 -13.93 4.34
N SER A 49 1.33 -14.77 5.21
CA SER A 49 2.03 -16.00 4.80
C SER A 49 1.09 -17.10 4.31
N VAL A 50 -0.21 -16.82 4.33
CA VAL A 50 -1.32 -17.68 3.91
C VAL A 50 -1.92 -17.13 2.61
N GLU A 51 -3.01 -17.72 2.13
CA GLU A 51 -3.70 -17.27 0.93
C GLU A 51 -4.01 -15.76 0.98
N VAL A 52 -3.47 -15.03 -0.01
CA VAL A 52 -3.64 -13.58 -0.14
C VAL A 52 -5.00 -13.27 -0.76
N LYS A 53 -5.75 -12.33 -0.17
CA LYS A 53 -7.03 -11.81 -0.69
C LYS A 53 -6.84 -10.44 -1.35
N GLY A 54 -7.78 -10.05 -2.21
CA GLY A 54 -7.75 -8.70 -2.80
C GLY A 54 -7.82 -7.59 -1.74
N SER A 55 -8.49 -7.84 -0.60
CA SER A 55 -8.48 -6.94 0.56
C SER A 55 -7.09 -6.71 1.14
N ASP A 56 -6.24 -7.74 1.14
CA ASP A 56 -4.90 -7.67 1.72
C ASP A 56 -3.98 -6.83 0.82
N VAL A 57 -4.17 -6.93 -0.51
CA VAL A 57 -3.47 -6.11 -1.50
C VAL A 57 -3.90 -4.64 -1.41
N ARG A 58 -5.20 -4.36 -1.27
CA ARG A 58 -5.71 -2.99 -1.09
C ARG A 58 -5.28 -2.34 0.23
N GLY A 59 -4.92 -3.14 1.22
CA GLY A 59 -4.41 -2.67 2.51
C GLY A 59 -2.92 -2.30 2.52
N LEU A 60 -2.17 -2.57 1.44
CA LEU A 60 -0.72 -2.36 1.41
C LEU A 60 -0.35 -0.87 1.46
N ARG A 61 0.73 -0.56 2.18
CA ARG A 61 1.26 0.80 2.35
C ARG A 61 2.73 0.84 1.97
N PHE A 62 3.02 1.40 0.81
CA PHE A 62 4.38 1.52 0.28
C PHE A 62 5.05 2.83 0.74
N GLN A 63 6.36 2.77 0.97
CA GLN A 63 7.16 3.97 1.27
C GLN A 63 7.49 4.73 -0.03
N GLN A 64 7.54 6.07 0.07
CA GLN A 64 7.89 6.94 -1.05
C GLN A 64 9.41 7.11 -1.19
N VAL A 65 9.93 6.96 -2.41
CA VAL A 65 11.36 7.17 -2.73
C VAL A 65 11.52 8.16 -3.89
N LEU A 66 12.59 8.98 -3.85
CA LEU A 66 12.86 10.08 -4.81
C LEU A 66 12.95 9.64 -6.28
N ARG A 67 13.28 8.37 -6.54
CA ARG A 67 13.18 7.70 -7.85
C ARG A 67 12.26 6.50 -7.74
N GLY A 68 10.96 6.75 -7.67
CA GLY A 68 9.93 5.73 -7.61
C GLY A 68 9.09 5.64 -8.88
N TYR A 69 8.36 4.53 -9.02
CA TYR A 69 7.26 4.45 -9.97
C TYR A 69 6.18 5.49 -9.63
N ARG A 70 5.42 5.96 -10.62
CA ARG A 70 4.31 6.89 -10.35
C ARG A 70 3.28 6.19 -9.48
N MET A 71 2.90 6.81 -8.36
CA MET A 71 1.92 6.25 -7.42
C MET A 71 0.62 5.84 -8.13
N ILE A 72 0.13 6.67 -9.06
CA ILE A 72 -1.12 6.40 -9.79
C ILE A 72 -1.05 5.14 -10.67
N GLU A 73 0.11 4.85 -11.27
CA GLU A 73 0.28 3.65 -12.10
C GLU A 73 0.37 2.40 -11.22
N VAL A 74 1.04 2.50 -10.07
CA VAL A 74 1.14 1.43 -9.07
C VAL A 74 -0.23 1.14 -8.45
N ASP A 75 -0.96 2.17 -8.03
CA ASP A 75 -2.30 2.05 -7.44
C ASP A 75 -3.27 1.40 -8.44
N TRP A 76 -3.22 1.82 -9.70
CA TRP A 76 -4.01 1.20 -10.77
C TRP A 76 -3.67 -0.29 -10.95
N ALA A 77 -2.39 -0.63 -10.99
CA ALA A 77 -1.94 -2.00 -11.16
C ALA A 77 -2.34 -2.88 -9.97
N LEU A 78 -2.20 -2.37 -8.75
CA LEU A 78 -2.58 -3.06 -7.51
C LEU A 78 -4.09 -3.26 -7.40
N GLU A 79 -4.90 -2.27 -7.77
CA GLU A 79 -6.36 -2.41 -7.79
C GLU A 79 -6.79 -3.47 -8.80
N ARG A 80 -6.18 -3.46 -10.00
CA ARG A 80 -6.44 -4.47 -11.02
C ARG A 80 -6.07 -5.88 -10.54
N LEU A 81 -4.92 -6.01 -9.88
CA LEU A 81 -4.46 -7.29 -9.33
C LEU A 81 -5.36 -7.77 -8.17
N ALA A 82 -5.79 -6.86 -7.29
CA ALA A 82 -6.70 -7.18 -6.20
C ALA A 82 -8.04 -7.72 -6.72
N GLY A 83 -8.58 -7.11 -7.79
CA GLY A 83 -9.78 -7.59 -8.46
C GLY A 83 -9.61 -8.99 -9.08
N GLU A 84 -8.48 -9.28 -9.72
CA GLU A 84 -8.22 -10.61 -10.29
C GLU A 84 -8.09 -11.67 -9.19
N LEU A 85 -7.48 -11.32 -8.05
CA LEU A 85 -7.35 -12.21 -6.92
C LEU A 85 -8.70 -12.56 -6.30
N ASP A 86 -9.60 -11.59 -6.16
CA ASP A 86 -10.97 -11.80 -5.72
C ASP A 86 -11.73 -12.72 -6.71
N ARG A 87 -11.51 -12.55 -8.01
CA ARG A 87 -12.09 -13.39 -9.06
C ARG A 87 -11.62 -14.84 -8.95
N VAL A 88 -10.31 -15.06 -8.88
CA VAL A 88 -9.70 -16.41 -8.77
C VAL A 88 -10.17 -17.12 -7.49
N GLN A 89 -10.30 -16.41 -6.38
CA GLN A 89 -10.82 -17.02 -5.14
C GLN A 89 -12.29 -17.42 -5.28
N THR A 90 -13.10 -16.61 -5.95
CA THR A 90 -14.51 -16.93 -6.21
C THR A 90 -14.63 -18.18 -7.08
N ASP A 91 -13.88 -18.23 -8.19
CA ASP A 91 -13.85 -19.38 -9.10
C ASP A 91 -13.39 -20.65 -8.36
N ARG A 92 -12.37 -20.55 -7.51
CA ARG A 92 -11.89 -21.68 -6.70
C ARG A 92 -12.95 -22.22 -5.74
N ARG A 93 -13.68 -21.33 -5.06
CA ARG A 93 -14.77 -21.73 -4.15
C ARG A 93 -15.89 -22.42 -4.90
N GLU A 94 -16.31 -21.87 -6.04
CA GLU A 94 -17.33 -22.50 -6.88
C GLU A 94 -16.90 -23.90 -7.32
N LEU A 95 -15.65 -24.05 -7.77
CA LEU A 95 -15.13 -25.34 -8.19
C LEU A 95 -15.09 -26.35 -7.03
N ALA A 96 -14.64 -25.93 -5.85
CA ALA A 96 -14.61 -26.78 -4.66
C ALA A 96 -16.02 -27.27 -4.27
N GLU A 97 -17.03 -26.40 -4.33
CA GLU A 97 -18.41 -26.80 -4.09
C GLU A 97 -18.94 -27.76 -5.15
N ARG A 98 -18.61 -27.54 -6.42
CA ARG A 98 -19.01 -28.43 -7.52
C ARG A 98 -18.42 -29.83 -7.33
N VAL A 99 -17.17 -29.92 -6.91
CA VAL A 99 -16.51 -31.19 -6.59
C VAL A 99 -17.24 -31.88 -5.43
N ALA A 100 -17.51 -31.16 -4.32
CA ALA A 100 -18.22 -31.73 -3.17
C ALA A 100 -19.63 -32.23 -3.51
N ARG A 101 -20.37 -31.50 -4.38
CA ARG A 101 -21.69 -31.92 -4.88
C ARG A 101 -21.61 -33.21 -5.71
N LEU A 102 -20.61 -33.32 -6.58
CA LEU A 102 -20.40 -34.52 -7.40
C LEU A 102 -20.02 -35.73 -6.54
N GLU A 103 -19.12 -35.55 -5.57
CA GLU A 103 -18.73 -36.62 -4.64
C GLU A 103 -19.92 -37.15 -3.85
N THR A 104 -20.79 -36.25 -3.36
CA THR A 104 -22.02 -36.63 -2.65
C THR A 104 -22.97 -37.42 -3.56
N THR A 105 -23.09 -37.02 -4.83
CA THR A 105 -23.95 -37.69 -5.82
C THR A 105 -23.43 -39.09 -6.13
N ILE A 106 -22.12 -39.25 -6.30
CA ILE A 106 -21.46 -40.54 -6.53
C ILE A 106 -21.61 -41.44 -5.30
N ALA A 107 -21.43 -40.91 -4.10
CA ALA A 107 -21.60 -41.66 -2.85
C ALA A 107 -23.03 -42.20 -2.72
N ARG A 108 -24.03 -41.38 -3.06
CA ARG A 108 -25.45 -41.79 -3.07
C ARG A 108 -25.72 -42.91 -4.07
N MET A 109 -25.27 -42.75 -5.32
CA MET A 109 -25.43 -43.78 -6.35
C MET A 109 -24.76 -45.10 -5.97
N ARG A 110 -23.58 -45.04 -5.32
CA ARG A 110 -22.89 -46.22 -4.80
C ARG A 110 -23.67 -46.92 -3.68
N SER A 111 -24.39 -46.17 -2.84
CA SER A 111 -25.22 -46.76 -1.77
C SER A 111 -26.54 -47.36 -2.27
N GLU A 112 -27.04 -46.92 -3.43
CA GLU A 112 -28.35 -47.32 -3.98
C GLU A 112 -28.29 -48.52 -4.95
N GLY A 113 -27.11 -49.00 -5.38
CA GLY A 113 -26.98 -50.15 -6.29
C GLY A 113 -26.10 -51.29 -5.76
N PRO A 114 -26.24 -52.54 -6.25
CA PRO A 114 -27.42 -53.32 -6.62
C PRO A 114 -27.67 -54.43 -5.56
N ASN A 115 -28.20 -54.07 -4.38
CA ASN A 115 -28.61 -55.06 -3.37
C ASN A 115 -30.12 -54.98 -3.12
N GLY A 116 -30.87 -55.07 -4.21
CA GLY A 116 -32.29 -55.44 -4.21
C GLY A 116 -32.41 -56.76 -4.95
N GLY A 117 -32.03 -57.85 -4.27
CA GLY A 117 -32.40 -59.22 -4.66
C GLY A 117 -33.86 -59.50 -4.38
#